data_AF-A0A350CRV9-F1
#
_entry.id   AF-A0A350CRV9-F1
#
_cell.length_a   1.000
_cell.length_b   1.000
_cell.length_c   1.000
_cell.angle_alpha   90.00
_cell.angle_beta   90.00
_cell.angle_gamma   90.00
#
_symmetry.space_group_name_H-M   'P 1'
#
loop_
_entity.id
_entity.type
_entity.pdbx_description
1 polymer ?
#
loop_
_entity_poly.entity_id
_entity_poly.type
_entity_poly.pdbx_seq_one_letter_code
_entity_poly.pdbx_strand_id
1 'polypeptide(L)' 'LERAGERPHPVTVAEIATQFDLPLNHLVKVVGHLARAGWVRATRGRNGGLRLAADPHVLT' A
#
# COMPACT_ATOMS: atom_id res chain seq x y z
N LEU A 1 -9.61 -21.02 -4.51
CA LEU A 1 -8.39 -20.38 -3.98
C LEU A 1 -8.52 -18.89 -4.24
N GLU A 2 -9.13 -18.16 -3.31
CA GLU A 2 -9.06 -16.70 -3.32
C GLU A 2 -7.58 -16.33 -3.15
N ARG A 3 -7.00 -15.68 -4.17
CA ARG A 3 -5.62 -15.22 -4.09
C ARG A 3 -5.54 -14.17 -2.99
N ALA A 4 -4.70 -14.41 -1.99
CA ALA A 4 -4.35 -13.42 -0.98
C ALA A 4 -3.76 -12.19 -1.69
N GLY A 5 -4.59 -11.19 -2.00
CA GLY A 5 -4.13 -10.01 -2.73
C GLY A 5 -5.21 -9.21 -3.47
N GLU A 6 -6.35 -9.82 -3.81
CA GLU A 6 -7.31 -9.14 -4.71
C GLU A 6 -8.36 -8.34 -3.94
N ARG A 7 -7.91 -7.31 -3.20
CA ARG A 7 -8.85 -6.27 -2.75
C ARG A 7 -9.37 -5.52 -3.99
N PRO A 8 -10.70 -5.43 -4.18
CA PRO A 8 -11.27 -4.72 -5.33
C PRO A 8 -10.89 -3.24 -5.30
N HIS A 9 -10.80 -2.66 -4.10
CA HIS A 9 -10.43 -1.26 -3.90
C HIS A 9 -8.96 -1.13 -3.43
N PRO A 10 -8.24 -0.10 -3.90
CA PRO A 10 -6.92 0.25 -3.35
C PRO A 10 -7.01 0.58 -1.86
N VAL A 11 -5.93 0.34 -1.11
CA VAL A 11 -5.88 0.64 0.32
C VAL A 11 -5.22 2.00 0.55
N THR A 12 -5.80 2.86 1.37
CA THR A 12 -5.19 4.18 1.63
C THR A 12 -4.15 4.12 2.76
N VAL A 13 -3.21 5.07 2.75
CA VAL A 13 -2.23 5.23 3.85
C VAL A 13 -2.94 5.48 5.19
N ALA A 14 -4.07 6.20 5.15
CA ALA A 14 -4.89 6.49 6.33
C ALA A 14 -5.55 5.23 6.90
N GLU A 15 -6.06 4.33 6.05
CA GLU A 15 -6.56 3.03 6.50
C GLU A 15 -5.48 2.23 7.22
N ILE A 16 -4.27 2.14 6.63
CA ILE A 16 -3.15 1.42 7.24
C ILE A 16 -2.78 2.06 8.59
N ALA A 17 -2.71 3.39 8.64
CA ALA A 17 -2.40 4.13 9.86
C ALA A 17 -3.40 3.81 10.98
N THR A 18 -4.70 3.84 10.69
CA THR A 18 -5.75 3.52 11.65
C THR A 18 -5.73 2.05 12.06
N GLN A 19 -5.54 1.13 11.12
CA GLN A 19 -5.57 -0.31 11.42
C GLN A 19 -4.42 -0.77 12.32
N PHE A 20 -3.25 -0.13 12.20
CA PHE A 20 -2.06 -0.51 12.95
C PHE A 20 -1.69 0.49 14.07
N ASP A 21 -2.54 1.49 14.32
CA ASP A 21 -2.29 2.59 15.27
C ASP A 21 -0.92 3.27 15.05
N LEU A 22 -0.62 3.58 13.79
CA LEU A 22 0.65 4.15 13.37
C LEU A 22 0.49 5.62 12.96
N PRO A 23 1.49 6.48 13.25
CA PRO A 23 1.46 7.87 12.78
C PRO A 23 1.42 7.95 11.26
N LEU A 24 0.40 8.62 10.72
CA LEU A 24 0.22 8.79 9.27
C LEU A 24 1.48 9.32 8.57
N ASN A 25 2.12 10.32 9.18
CA ASN A 25 3.35 10.94 8.66
C ASN A 25 4.52 9.96 8.55
N HIS A 26 4.59 8.96 9.44
CA HIS A 26 5.60 7.91 9.35
C HIS A 26 5.28 6.97 8.18
N LEU A 27 4.03 6.52 8.07
CA LEU A 27 3.59 5.65 6.98
C LEU A 27 3.76 6.30 5.60
N VAL A 28 3.52 7.60 5.45
CA VAL A 28 3.79 8.32 4.19
C VAL A 28 5.26 8.17 3.77
N LYS A 29 6.21 8.26 4.71
CA LYS A 29 7.64 8.08 4.44
C LYS A 29 7.97 6.64 4.04
N VAL A 30 7.42 5.66 4.78
CA VAL A 30 7.60 4.24 4.50
C VAL A 30 7.07 3.90 3.11
N VAL A 31 5.84 4.30 2.80
CA VAL A 31 5.20 4.09 1.49
C VAL A 31 5.99 4.76 0.37
N GLY A 32 6.49 5.99 0.58
CA GLY A 32 7.37 6.66 -0.38
C GLY A 32 8.68 5.90 -0.63
N HIS A 33 9.23 5.22 0.38
CA HIS A 33 10.38 4.34 0.20
C HIS A 33 10.02 3.10 -0.63
N LEU A 34 8.94 2.41 -0.28
CA LEU A 34 8.46 1.23 -1.01
C LEU A 34 8.11 1.54 -2.48
N ALA A 35 7.55 2.73 -2.74
CA ALA A 35 7.23 3.15 -4.09
C ALA A 35 8.50 3.38 -4.93
N ARG A 36 9.55 3.97 -4.33
CA ARG A 36 10.86 4.14 -4.98
C ARG A 36 11.56 2.80 -5.23
N ALA A 37 11.37 1.83 -4.35
CA ALA A 37 11.86 0.46 -4.54
C ALA A 37 11.05 -0.33 -5.59
N GLY A 38 9.93 0.23 -6.08
CA GLY A 38 9.07 -0.42 -7.07
C GLY A 38 8.19 -1.53 -6.49
N TRP A 39 8.01 -1.59 -5.16
CA TRP A 39 7.24 -2.65 -4.50
C TRP A 39 5.75 -2.30 -4.38
N VAL A 40 5.43 -1.00 -4.32
CA VAL A 40 4.05 -0.52 -4.29
C VAL A 40 3.82 0.55 -5.35
N ARG A 41 2.59 0.61 -5.88
CA ARG A 41 2.10 1.73 -6.69
C ARG A 41 1.12 2.55 -5.87
N ALA A 42 1.31 3.87 -5.86
CA ALA A 42 0.41 4.81 -5.24
C ALA A 42 -0.33 5.63 -6.30
N THR A 43 -1.66 5.61 -6.26
CA THR A 43 -2.52 6.45 -7.10
C THR A 43 -3.17 7.53 -6.26
N ARG A 44 -3.19 8.77 -6.77
CA ARG A 44 -3.83 9.91 -6.08
C ARG A 44 -5.31 10.05 -6.47
N GLY A 45 -6.07 10.77 -5.66
CA GLY A 45 -7.48 11.10 -5.93
C GLY A 45 -8.47 10.30 -5.06
N ARG A 46 -9.77 10.56 -5.25
CA ARG A 46 -10.88 10.01 -4.43
C ARG A 46 -10.91 8.48 -4.39
N ASN A 47 -10.54 7.83 -5.48
CA ASN A 47 -10.47 6.37 -5.60
C ASN A 47 -9.01 5.87 -5.67
N GLY A 48 -8.08 6.71 -5.21
CA GLY A 48 -6.66 6.41 -5.12
C GLY A 48 -6.32 5.56 -3.90
N GLY A 49 -5.06 5.19 -3.79
CA GLY A 49 -4.54 4.35 -2.73
C GLY A 49 -3.34 3.56 -3.20
N LEU A 50 -3.01 2.52 -2.44
CA LEU A 50 -1.86 1.67 -2.60
C LEU A 50 -2.26 0.32 -3.15
N ARG A 51 -1.44 -0.17 -4.08
CA ARG A 51 -1.44 -1.56 -4.56
C ARG A 51 -0.02 -2.08 -4.58
N LEU A 52 0.14 -3.39 -4.44
CA LEU A 52 1.41 -4.04 -4.72
C LEU A 52 1.74 -3.88 -6.21
N ALA A 53 3.00 -3.63 -6.51
CA ALA A 53 3.50 -3.48 -7.86
C ALA A 53 4.08 -4.78 -8.43
N ALA A 54 4.24 -5.80 -7.58
CA ALA A 54 4.72 -7.14 -7.91
C ALA A 54 4.00 -8.19 -7.04
N ASP A 55 4.19 -9.47 -7.37
CA ASP A 55 3.71 -10.59 -6.55
C ASP A 55 4.35 -10.52 -5.16
N PRO A 56 3.56 -10.53 -4.05
CA PRO A 56 4.12 -10.49 -2.71
C PRO A 56 5.09 -11.63 -2.42
N HIS A 57 4.96 -12.78 -3.08
CA HIS A 57 5.85 -13.93 -2.89
C HIS A 57 7.26 -13.72 -3.45
N VAL A 58 7.49 -12.69 -4.27
CA VAL A 58 8.81 -12.37 -4.83
C VAL A 58 9.46 -11.13 -4.19
N LEU A 59 8.77 -10.47 -3.26
CA LEU A 59 9.32 -9.33 -2.51
C LEU A 59 10.17 -9.85 -1.35
N THR A 60 11.44 -9.42 -1.26
CA THR A 60 12.40 -9.83 -0.21
C THR A 60 13.03 -8.63 0.46
#